data_AF-B4H724-F1
#
_entry.id   AF-B4H724-F1
#
_cell.length_a   1.000
_cell.length_b   1.000
_cell.length_c   1.000
_cell.angle_alpha   90.00
_cell.angle_beta   90.00
_cell.angle_gamma   90.00
#
_symmetry.space_group_name_H-M   'P 1'
#
loop_
_entity.id
_entity.type
_entity.pdbx_description
1 polymer ?
#
loop_
_entity_poly.entity_id
_entity_poly.type
_entity_poly.pdbx_seq_one_letter_code
_entity_poly.pdbx_strand_id
1 'polypeptide(L)'
;MSLAFDLSNSGGAYQPLDSGSGKDASAAVPQRHAMSMRVSWIRQWRRYKLPALVLMMMFLMSCLAYRIMGAEQDAPPTDLHRSSPLLDAYEDFSAMRAGDLKMRIEEMVRIKSTVSVELRELESRRQKLQSDISQYNQKIEELKQELLREQTELERLKMSVEQAQVAQREAVQRNTPDLALPRTLLPNSLPRKMNTVSTGVAASCAMHNCFDHSRCSLTSGFPVYLYDPDEHNVQRTGYDIDGFLKTTLKQTLGYNAHIVRDPTQACIYLVLVGEALLEQDLLRNNSICGSRG
;
A
#
# COMPACT_ATOMS: atom_id res chain seq x y z
N MET A 1 -11.41 14.87 15.14
CA MET A 1 -12.42 14.34 14.21
C MET A 1 -12.35 12.83 14.28
N SER A 2 -13.21 12.27 15.11
CA SER A 2 -13.39 10.83 15.28
C SER A 2 -14.50 10.38 14.33
N LEU A 3 -14.28 9.31 13.59
CA LEU A 3 -15.38 8.45 13.16
C LEU A 3 -14.96 7.00 13.35
N ALA A 4 -15.58 6.42 14.38
CA ALA A 4 -15.70 5.00 14.60
C ALA A 4 -16.69 4.42 13.57
N PHE A 5 -16.46 3.18 13.16
CA PHE A 5 -17.55 2.27 12.85
C PHE A 5 -17.22 0.91 13.45
N ASP A 6 -18.02 0.61 14.46
CA ASP A 6 -18.14 -0.68 15.12
C ASP A 6 -19.13 -1.59 14.38
N LEU A 7 -19.08 -2.84 14.81
CA LEU A 7 -20.02 -3.95 14.65
C LEU A 7 -19.77 -4.93 13.49
N SER A 8 -19.84 -6.24 13.69
CA SER A 8 -19.69 -7.16 14.84
C SER A 8 -20.06 -8.53 14.27
N ASN A 9 -19.58 -9.58 14.94
CA ASN A 9 -20.21 -10.90 15.07
C ASN A 9 -19.81 -11.95 14.00
N SER A 10 -19.49 -13.21 14.31
CA SER A 10 -19.11 -13.98 15.51
C SER A 10 -18.96 -15.44 15.06
N GLY A 11 -18.12 -16.22 15.76
CA GLY A 11 -18.00 -17.69 15.66
C GLY A 11 -16.89 -18.14 14.70
N GLY A 12 -15.78 -18.78 15.08
CA GLY A 12 -15.61 -19.79 16.14
C GLY A 12 -16.36 -21.07 15.73
N ALA A 13 -15.80 -22.26 15.61
CA ALA A 13 -14.47 -22.78 15.86
C ALA A 13 -14.40 -24.23 15.31
N TYR A 14 -13.18 -24.78 15.21
CA TYR A 14 -12.79 -26.21 15.21
C TYR A 14 -13.26 -27.21 14.12
N GLN A 15 -12.23 -27.88 13.59
CA GLN A 15 -12.17 -29.16 12.86
C GLN A 15 -12.65 -30.35 13.73
N PRO A 16 -12.98 -31.54 13.17
CA PRO A 16 -11.91 -32.52 12.92
C PRO A 16 -12.07 -33.44 11.71
N LEU A 17 -10.93 -34.04 11.34
CA LEU A 17 -10.76 -35.25 10.54
C LEU A 17 -11.42 -36.45 11.23
N ASP A 18 -12.03 -37.34 10.45
CA ASP A 18 -12.12 -38.75 10.84
C ASP A 18 -11.91 -39.69 9.65
N SER A 19 -11.20 -40.76 9.93
CA SER A 19 -10.76 -41.83 9.04
C SER A 19 -11.52 -43.08 9.45
N GLY A 20 -12.27 -43.70 8.52
CA GLY A 20 -13.11 -44.85 8.86
C GLY A 20 -13.44 -45.72 7.64
N SER A 21 -12.82 -46.89 7.65
CA SER A 21 -12.86 -47.95 6.63
C SER A 21 -14.19 -48.74 6.60
N GLY A 22 -14.67 -49.04 5.39
CA GLY A 22 -15.28 -50.31 5.01
C GLY A 22 -16.81 -50.47 5.10
N LYS A 23 -17.49 -50.59 3.95
CA LYS A 23 -18.23 -51.80 3.52
C LYS A 23 -19.08 -51.56 2.27
N ASP A 24 -19.16 -52.61 1.48
CA ASP A 24 -19.74 -52.75 0.15
C ASP A 24 -21.24 -52.46 0.07
N ALA A 25 -21.68 -51.84 -1.04
CA ALA A 25 -22.98 -52.13 -1.67
C ALA A 25 -23.04 -51.52 -3.09
N SER A 26 -23.07 -52.39 -4.09
CA SER A 26 -23.40 -52.09 -5.48
C SER A 26 -24.83 -51.54 -5.62
N ALA A 27 -25.03 -50.43 -6.34
CA ALA A 27 -26.23 -50.18 -7.16
C ALA A 27 -26.12 -48.94 -8.07
N ALA A 28 -26.20 -49.20 -9.39
CA ALA A 28 -26.89 -48.44 -10.43
C ALA A 28 -26.58 -46.94 -10.70
N VAL A 29 -26.06 -46.70 -11.91
CA VAL A 29 -26.04 -45.44 -12.68
C VAL A 29 -27.44 -45.10 -13.21
N PRO A 30 -27.85 -43.81 -13.26
CA PRO A 30 -28.17 -43.20 -14.56
C PRO A 30 -27.70 -41.74 -14.76
N GLN A 31 -27.57 -41.43 -16.04
CA GLN A 31 -27.03 -40.22 -16.69
C GLN A 31 -27.68 -38.88 -16.32
N ARG A 32 -26.87 -37.82 -16.30
CA ARG A 32 -27.30 -36.41 -16.51
C ARG A 32 -26.43 -35.72 -17.58
N HIS A 33 -26.61 -36.08 -18.84
CA HIS A 33 -26.13 -35.32 -20.00
C HIS A 33 -27.31 -34.59 -20.66
N ALA A 34 -27.73 -33.44 -20.12
CA ALA A 34 -28.79 -32.65 -20.77
C ALA A 34 -28.72 -31.12 -20.53
N MET A 35 -27.63 -30.59 -19.96
CA MET A 35 -27.52 -29.15 -19.64
C MET A 35 -26.31 -28.42 -20.24
N SER A 36 -25.55 -29.06 -21.14
CA SER A 36 -24.38 -28.45 -21.80
C SER A 36 -24.69 -27.81 -23.18
N MET A 37 -25.75 -28.27 -23.88
CA MET A 37 -25.99 -27.84 -25.27
C MET A 37 -26.61 -26.45 -25.46
N ARG A 38 -27.30 -25.89 -24.45
CA ARG A 38 -28.00 -24.59 -24.63
C ARG A 38 -27.07 -23.38 -24.49
N VAL A 39 -25.94 -23.52 -23.78
CA VAL A 39 -25.01 -22.40 -23.52
C VAL A 39 -24.02 -22.18 -24.68
N SER A 40 -23.68 -23.23 -25.44
CA SER A 40 -22.80 -23.12 -26.61
C SER A 40 -23.48 -22.43 -27.80
N TRP A 41 -24.79 -22.66 -28.00
CA TRP A 41 -25.56 -22.13 -29.10
C TRP A 41 -25.66 -20.60 -29.07
N ILE A 42 -25.91 -20.01 -27.90
CA ILE A 42 -25.99 -18.54 -27.70
C ILE A 42 -24.63 -17.86 -27.90
N ARG A 43 -23.53 -18.54 -27.51
CA ARG A 43 -22.16 -18.05 -27.68
C ARG A 43 -21.71 -18.10 -29.14
N GLN A 44 -22.17 -19.09 -29.90
CA GLN A 44 -21.95 -19.21 -31.34
C GLN A 44 -22.78 -18.19 -32.12
N TRP A 45 -24.00 -17.89 -31.66
CA TRP A 45 -24.86 -16.86 -32.23
C TRP A 45 -24.32 -15.42 -32.00
N ARG A 46 -23.53 -15.18 -30.96
CA ARG A 46 -22.87 -13.87 -30.78
C ARG A 46 -21.63 -13.67 -31.67
N ARG A 47 -20.98 -14.77 -32.08
CA ARG A 47 -19.73 -14.74 -32.86
C ARG A 47 -19.92 -14.46 -34.35
N TYR A 48 -21.08 -14.74 -34.95
CA TYR A 48 -21.30 -14.49 -36.39
C TYR A 48 -21.79 -13.06 -36.70
N LYS A 49 -22.35 -12.34 -35.71
CA LYS A 49 -22.83 -10.96 -35.91
C LYS A 49 -21.69 -9.95 -36.12
N LEU A 50 -20.56 -10.14 -35.42
CA LEU A 50 -19.41 -9.24 -35.50
C LEU A 50 -18.68 -9.31 -36.87
N PRO A 51 -18.34 -10.49 -37.43
CA PRO A 51 -17.76 -10.57 -38.76
C PRO A 51 -18.75 -10.18 -39.87
N ALA A 52 -20.05 -10.45 -39.70
CA ALA A 52 -21.07 -10.01 -40.66
C ALA A 52 -21.18 -8.47 -40.72
N LEU A 53 -21.09 -7.79 -39.58
CA LEU A 53 -21.10 -6.32 -39.52
C LEU A 53 -19.84 -5.73 -40.17
N VAL A 54 -18.67 -6.32 -39.93
CA VAL A 54 -17.41 -5.90 -40.57
C VAL A 54 -17.46 -6.07 -42.10
N LEU A 55 -17.99 -7.20 -42.60
CA LEU A 55 -18.19 -7.42 -44.03
C LEU A 55 -19.16 -6.39 -44.65
N MET A 56 -20.24 -6.08 -43.95
CA MET A 56 -21.22 -5.08 -44.39
C MET A 56 -20.60 -3.67 -44.47
N MET A 57 -19.79 -3.30 -43.48
CA MET A 57 -19.06 -2.03 -43.49
C MET A 57 -18.03 -1.96 -44.63
N MET A 58 -17.28 -3.05 -44.90
CA MET A 58 -16.35 -3.10 -46.02
C MET A 58 -17.05 -2.94 -47.37
N PHE A 59 -18.23 -3.56 -47.53
CA PHE A 59 -19.05 -3.41 -48.73
C PHE A 59 -19.58 -1.98 -48.89
N LEU A 60 -20.10 -1.36 -47.83
CA LEU A 60 -20.55 0.04 -47.85
C LEU A 60 -19.44 1.00 -48.23
N MET A 61 -18.23 0.83 -47.67
CA MET A 61 -17.08 1.66 -48.01
C MET A 61 -16.67 1.51 -49.49
N SER A 62 -16.75 0.29 -50.03
CA SER A 62 -16.49 0.04 -51.45
C SER A 62 -17.55 0.69 -52.36
N CYS A 63 -18.83 0.66 -51.97
CA CYS A 63 -19.90 1.36 -52.68
C CYS A 63 -19.74 2.89 -52.64
N LEU A 64 -19.34 3.45 -51.48
CA LEU A 64 -19.08 4.89 -51.37
C LEU A 64 -17.91 5.32 -52.25
N ALA A 65 -16.82 4.54 -52.27
CA ALA A 65 -15.69 4.80 -53.15
C ALA A 65 -16.09 4.78 -54.64
N TYR A 66 -16.92 3.83 -55.06
CA TYR A 66 -17.44 3.77 -56.43
C TYR A 66 -18.28 5.01 -56.79
N ARG A 67 -19.10 5.51 -55.86
CA ARG A 67 -19.95 6.69 -56.09
C ARG A 67 -19.14 7.99 -56.18
N ILE A 68 -18.06 8.10 -55.40
CA ILE A 68 -17.17 9.26 -55.45
C ILE A 68 -16.37 9.25 -56.77
N MET A 69 -15.88 8.09 -57.18
CA MET A 69 -15.10 7.94 -58.41
C MET A 69 -15.98 8.12 -59.67
N GLY A 70 -17.25 7.71 -59.62
CA GLY A 70 -18.23 8.00 -60.68
C GLY A 70 -18.62 9.48 -60.77
N ALA A 71 -18.63 10.20 -59.64
CA ALA A 71 -18.91 11.64 -59.62
C ALA A 71 -17.76 12.48 -60.20
N GLU A 72 -16.54 11.95 -60.24
CA GLU A 72 -15.36 12.63 -60.80
C GLU A 72 -15.29 12.54 -62.34
N GLN A 73 -16.01 11.60 -62.98
CA GLN A 73 -16.04 11.44 -64.44
C GLN A 73 -17.02 12.39 -65.17
N ASP A 74 -17.98 12.99 -64.46
CA ASP A 74 -19.04 13.83 -65.06
C ASP A 74 -18.79 15.36 -64.93
N ALA A 75 -17.59 15.79 -64.57
CA ALA A 75 -17.25 17.22 -64.48
C ALA A 75 -16.48 17.71 -65.74
N PRO A 76 -17.11 18.45 -66.68
CA PRO A 76 -16.39 19.09 -67.78
C PRO A 76 -15.56 20.30 -67.28
N PRO A 77 -14.35 20.53 -67.82
CA PRO A 77 -13.49 21.63 -67.40
C PRO A 77 -14.04 22.98 -67.89
N THR A 78 -14.27 23.89 -66.95
CA THR A 78 -14.68 25.27 -67.22
C THR A 78 -13.45 26.14 -67.44
N ASP A 79 -12.98 26.21 -68.69
CA ASP A 79 -12.01 27.23 -69.11
C ASP A 79 -12.76 28.54 -69.37
N LEU A 80 -12.78 29.40 -68.35
CA LEU A 80 -13.21 30.79 -68.41
C LEU A 80 -11.96 31.66 -68.29
N HIS A 81 -11.42 32.13 -69.43
CA HIS A 81 -10.88 33.48 -69.64
C HIS A 81 -10.17 33.59 -71.01
N ARG A 82 -10.54 34.59 -71.82
CA ARG A 82 -9.71 35.78 -72.15
C ARG A 82 -10.01 36.34 -73.56
N SER A 83 -9.87 37.67 -73.64
CA SER A 83 -9.85 38.58 -74.81
C SER A 83 -11.18 38.88 -75.51
N SER A 84 -11.88 39.91 -75.04
CA SER A 84 -12.67 40.84 -75.89
C SER A 84 -13.13 42.18 -75.28
N PRO A 85 -12.69 42.70 -74.10
CA PRO A 85 -13.20 43.99 -73.62
C PRO A 85 -12.40 45.22 -74.09
N LEU A 86 -11.32 45.07 -74.88
CA LEU A 86 -10.41 46.18 -75.19
C LEU A 86 -10.86 47.03 -76.39
N LEU A 87 -11.59 46.44 -77.35
CA LEU A 87 -12.02 47.13 -78.58
C LEU A 87 -13.30 47.95 -78.38
N ASP A 88 -14.30 47.44 -77.64
CA ASP A 88 -15.54 48.20 -77.35
C ASP A 88 -15.29 49.40 -76.41
N ALA A 89 -14.27 49.35 -75.56
CA ALA A 89 -13.92 50.48 -74.72
C ALA A 89 -13.36 51.65 -75.53
N TYR A 90 -12.70 51.39 -76.67
CA TYR A 90 -12.02 52.42 -77.45
C TYR A 90 -12.98 53.32 -78.24
N GLU A 91 -14.11 52.79 -78.71
CA GLU A 91 -15.11 53.58 -79.44
C GLU A 91 -15.89 54.53 -78.51
N ASP A 92 -16.23 54.10 -77.29
CA ASP A 92 -16.92 54.92 -76.28
C ASP A 92 -16.08 56.12 -75.79
N PHE A 93 -14.75 56.08 -75.92
CA PHE A 93 -13.89 57.21 -75.54
C PHE A 93 -13.93 58.38 -76.54
N SER A 94 -14.37 58.15 -77.77
CA SER A 94 -14.37 59.17 -78.84
C SER A 94 -15.55 60.15 -78.75
N ALA A 95 -16.63 59.78 -78.07
CA ALA A 95 -17.85 60.60 -77.91
C ALA A 95 -17.88 61.40 -76.58
N MET A 96 -16.91 61.20 -75.69
CA MET A 96 -16.91 61.76 -74.34
C MET A 96 -16.06 63.05 -74.29
N ARG A 97 -16.60 64.12 -73.70
CA ARG A 97 -15.92 65.42 -73.58
C ARG A 97 -14.58 65.25 -72.84
N ALA A 98 -13.49 65.86 -73.32
CA ALA A 98 -12.13 65.66 -72.79
C ALA A 98 -11.97 65.84 -71.25
N GLY A 99 -12.85 66.61 -70.60
CA GLY A 99 -12.87 66.76 -69.14
C GLY A 99 -13.38 65.52 -68.39
N ASP A 100 -14.35 64.81 -68.94
CA ASP A 100 -14.96 63.63 -68.33
C ASP A 100 -14.06 62.39 -68.48
N LEU A 101 -13.38 62.28 -69.63
CA LEU A 101 -12.31 61.30 -69.84
C LEU A 101 -11.16 61.48 -68.83
N LYS A 102 -10.75 62.73 -68.58
CA LYS A 102 -9.72 63.05 -67.60
C LYS A 102 -10.14 62.61 -66.19
N MET A 103 -11.38 62.87 -65.78
CA MET A 103 -11.89 62.45 -64.47
C MET A 103 -11.92 60.92 -64.32
N ARG A 104 -12.37 60.18 -65.35
CA ARG A 104 -12.41 58.70 -65.31
C ARG A 104 -11.02 58.07 -65.26
N ILE A 105 -10.05 58.65 -65.98
CA ILE A 105 -8.65 58.22 -65.91
C ILE A 105 -8.09 58.48 -64.51
N GLU A 106 -8.35 59.64 -63.93
CA GLU A 106 -7.92 59.98 -62.57
C GLU A 106 -8.52 59.02 -61.53
N GLU A 107 -9.81 58.69 -61.65
CA GLU A 107 -10.47 57.73 -60.76
C GLU A 107 -9.95 56.30 -60.97
N MET A 108 -9.70 55.87 -62.20
CA MET A 108 -9.13 54.54 -62.47
C MET A 108 -7.70 54.42 -61.93
N VAL A 109 -6.90 55.50 -62.00
CA VAL A 109 -5.56 55.55 -61.39
C VAL A 109 -5.66 55.51 -59.86
N ARG A 110 -6.63 56.21 -59.27
CA ARG A 110 -6.91 56.16 -57.83
C ARG A 110 -7.29 54.75 -57.37
N ILE A 111 -8.24 54.10 -58.05
CA ILE A 111 -8.67 52.73 -57.77
C ILE A 111 -7.51 51.74 -57.92
N LYS A 112 -6.71 51.88 -58.99
CA LYS A 112 -5.52 51.03 -59.18
C LYS A 112 -4.55 51.17 -58.02
N SER A 113 -4.33 52.39 -57.53
CA SER A 113 -3.46 52.64 -56.39
C SER A 113 -4.02 52.01 -55.10
N THR A 114 -5.31 52.16 -54.82
CA THR A 114 -5.92 51.60 -53.59
C THR A 114 -5.92 50.07 -53.62
N VAL A 115 -6.36 49.46 -54.73
CA VAL A 115 -6.37 48.00 -54.89
C VAL A 115 -4.95 47.43 -54.83
N SER A 116 -3.95 48.11 -55.40
CA SER A 116 -2.56 47.66 -55.30
C SER A 116 -2.03 47.67 -53.88
N VAL A 117 -2.45 48.65 -53.05
CA VAL A 117 -2.07 48.71 -51.63
C VAL A 117 -2.76 47.58 -50.85
N GLU A 118 -4.06 47.38 -51.06
CA GLU A 118 -4.82 46.30 -50.43
C GLU A 118 -4.27 44.91 -50.79
N LEU A 119 -3.95 44.67 -52.06
CA LEU A 119 -3.36 43.40 -52.50
C LEU A 119 -1.99 43.15 -51.87
N ARG A 120 -1.14 44.18 -51.77
CA ARG A 120 0.16 44.09 -51.10
C ARG A 120 -0.02 43.80 -49.61
N GLU A 121 -1.01 44.42 -48.96
CA GLU A 121 -1.33 44.15 -47.57
C GLU A 121 -1.81 42.70 -47.38
N LEU A 122 -2.72 42.21 -48.25
CA LEU A 122 -3.20 40.82 -48.22
C LEU A 122 -2.07 39.82 -48.46
N GLU A 123 -1.16 40.10 -49.39
CA GLU A 123 0.02 39.27 -49.62
C GLU A 123 0.91 39.22 -48.38
N SER A 124 1.18 40.38 -47.75
CA SER A 124 1.99 40.43 -46.52
C SER A 124 1.34 39.66 -45.37
N ARG A 125 0.02 39.76 -45.23
CA ARG A 125 -0.75 39.02 -44.22
C ARG A 125 -0.74 37.52 -44.48
N ARG A 126 -0.83 37.10 -45.74
CA ARG A 126 -0.71 35.70 -46.14
C ARG A 126 0.67 35.15 -45.81
N GLN A 127 1.74 35.88 -46.13
CA GLN A 127 3.11 35.47 -45.80
C GLN A 127 3.33 35.33 -44.30
N LYS A 128 2.78 36.27 -43.50
CA LYS A 128 2.83 36.19 -42.04
C LYS A 128 2.12 34.95 -41.50
N LEU A 129 0.88 34.70 -41.94
CA LEU A 129 0.13 33.51 -41.53
C LEU A 129 0.84 32.22 -41.95
N GLN A 130 1.47 32.19 -43.12
CA GLN A 130 2.24 31.04 -43.57
C GLN A 130 3.49 30.80 -42.72
N SER A 131 4.17 31.87 -42.29
CA SER A 131 5.28 31.77 -41.32
C SER A 131 4.79 31.27 -39.96
N ASP A 132 3.70 31.84 -39.44
CA ASP A 132 3.11 31.43 -38.17
C ASP A 132 2.69 29.94 -38.20
N ILE A 133 2.06 29.47 -39.28
CA ILE A 133 1.73 28.05 -39.49
C ILE A 133 3.00 27.19 -39.43
N SER A 134 4.09 27.60 -40.08
CA SER A 134 5.34 26.85 -40.02
C SER A 134 5.92 26.79 -38.61
N GLN A 135 5.88 27.91 -37.87
CA GLN A 135 6.35 27.98 -36.49
C GLN A 135 5.49 27.10 -35.56
N TYR A 136 4.18 27.12 -35.72
CA TYR A 136 3.29 26.28 -34.94
C TYR A 136 3.50 24.80 -35.25
N ASN A 137 3.74 24.42 -36.51
CA ASN A 137 4.06 23.04 -36.86
C ASN A 137 5.37 22.57 -36.23
N GLN A 138 6.41 23.41 -36.19
CA GLN A 138 7.66 23.09 -35.49
C GLN A 138 7.42 22.88 -33.99
N LYS A 139 6.66 23.77 -33.35
CA LYS A 139 6.28 23.62 -31.93
C LYS A 139 5.48 22.36 -31.66
N ILE A 140 4.58 21.98 -32.56
CA ILE A 140 3.81 20.74 -32.44
C ILE A 140 4.75 19.54 -32.47
N GLU A 141 5.74 19.53 -33.37
CA GLU A 141 6.66 18.40 -33.50
C GLU A 141 7.64 18.33 -32.31
N GLU A 142 8.11 19.47 -31.82
CA GLU A 142 8.90 19.58 -30.58
C GLU A 142 8.13 19.03 -29.38
N LEU A 143 6.87 19.48 -29.18
CA LEU A 143 6.03 19.01 -28.08
C LEU A 143 5.70 17.52 -28.19
N LYS A 144 5.51 16.99 -29.39
CA LYS A 144 5.33 15.54 -29.59
C LYS A 144 6.58 14.77 -29.20
N GLN A 145 7.76 15.26 -29.58
CA GLN A 145 9.01 14.61 -29.23
C GLN A 145 9.24 14.60 -27.72
N GLU A 146 8.95 15.71 -27.05
CA GLU A 146 9.05 15.81 -25.59
C GLU A 146 8.06 14.88 -24.89
N LEU A 147 6.82 14.82 -25.38
CA LEU A 147 5.80 13.90 -24.85
C LEU A 147 6.24 12.44 -24.99
N LEU A 148 6.82 12.05 -26.13
CA LEU A 148 7.33 10.69 -26.32
C LEU A 148 8.50 10.39 -25.37
N ARG A 149 9.41 11.36 -25.19
CA ARG A 149 10.52 11.23 -24.24
C ARG A 149 10.00 11.00 -22.83
N GLU A 150 9.12 11.85 -22.33
CA GLU A 150 8.52 11.75 -21.00
C GLU A 150 7.78 10.42 -20.80
N GLN A 151 7.07 9.93 -21.81
CA GLN A 151 6.44 8.60 -21.76
C GLN A 151 7.45 7.47 -21.57
N THR A 152 8.57 7.51 -22.30
CA THR A 152 9.63 6.49 -22.16
C THR A 152 10.34 6.56 -20.81
N GLU A 153 10.56 7.76 -20.28
CA GLU A 153 11.15 7.95 -18.95
C GLU A 153 10.22 7.42 -17.86
N LEU A 154 8.91 7.70 -17.96
CA LEU A 154 7.89 7.19 -17.04
C LEU A 154 7.81 5.66 -17.08
N GLU A 155 7.81 5.04 -18.26
CA GLU A 155 7.79 3.58 -18.41
C GLU A 155 9.02 2.93 -17.76
N ARG A 156 10.21 3.51 -17.98
CA ARG A 156 11.45 3.06 -17.35
C ARG A 156 11.40 3.17 -15.83
N LEU A 157 10.90 4.29 -15.29
CA LEU A 157 10.75 4.48 -13.85
C LEU A 157 9.77 3.49 -13.25
N LYS A 158 8.63 3.25 -13.92
CA LYS A 158 7.64 2.26 -13.49
C LYS A 158 8.27 0.87 -13.38
N MET A 159 8.99 0.42 -14.42
CA MET A 159 9.69 -0.86 -14.40
C MET A 159 10.71 -0.95 -13.26
N SER A 160 11.48 0.12 -13.02
CA SER A 160 12.47 0.16 -11.94
C SER A 160 11.83 0.04 -10.55
N VAL A 161 10.66 0.67 -10.34
CA VAL A 161 9.94 0.59 -9.07
C VAL A 161 9.37 -0.82 -8.86
N GLU A 162 8.77 -1.42 -9.90
CA GLU A 162 8.27 -2.80 -9.82
C GLU A 162 9.40 -3.78 -9.49
N GLN A 163 10.56 -3.64 -10.14
CA GLN A 163 11.75 -4.45 -9.85
C GLN A 163 12.23 -4.26 -8.40
N ALA A 164 12.30 -3.02 -7.92
CA ALA A 164 12.72 -2.72 -6.55
C ALA A 164 11.74 -3.32 -5.52
N GLN A 165 10.43 -3.27 -5.78
CA GLN A 165 9.42 -3.87 -4.91
C GLN A 165 9.52 -5.39 -4.85
N VAL A 166 9.74 -6.05 -5.99
CA VAL A 166 9.93 -7.51 -6.03
C VAL A 166 11.21 -7.89 -5.29
N ALA A 167 12.33 -7.20 -5.54
CA ALA A 167 13.58 -7.43 -4.84
C ALA A 167 13.46 -7.23 -3.32
N GLN A 168 12.73 -6.20 -2.86
CA GLN A 168 12.46 -5.98 -1.45
C GLN A 168 11.64 -7.13 -0.86
N ARG A 169 10.58 -7.55 -1.54
CA ARG A 169 9.72 -8.65 -1.08
C ARG A 169 10.50 -9.96 -0.97
N GLU A 170 11.35 -10.26 -1.95
CA GLU A 170 12.22 -11.43 -1.94
C GLU A 170 13.25 -11.37 -0.81
N ALA A 171 13.86 -10.20 -0.56
CA ALA A 171 14.80 -10.01 0.53
C ALA A 171 14.15 -10.26 1.90
N VAL A 172 12.95 -9.72 2.12
CA VAL A 172 12.21 -9.95 3.37
C VAL A 172 11.84 -11.42 3.55
N GLN A 173 11.34 -12.07 2.49
CA GLN A 173 10.93 -13.48 2.53
C GLN A 173 12.10 -14.46 2.66
N ARG A 174 13.27 -14.15 2.08
CA ARG A 174 14.44 -15.04 2.13
C ARG A 174 15.33 -14.85 3.36
N ASN A 175 15.39 -13.66 3.97
CA ASN A 175 16.42 -13.33 4.96
C ASN A 175 15.94 -13.05 6.39
N THR A 176 14.66 -13.24 6.70
CA THR A 176 14.16 -12.95 8.05
C THR A 176 13.61 -14.21 8.71
N PRO A 177 14.44 -15.03 9.39
CA PRO A 177 13.89 -15.93 10.39
C PRO A 177 13.19 -15.09 11.46
N ASP A 178 12.05 -15.56 11.96
CA ASP A 178 11.33 -14.90 13.05
C ASP A 178 12.18 -14.97 14.33
N LEU A 179 12.94 -13.89 14.56
CA LEU A 179 13.86 -13.73 15.69
C LEU A 179 13.05 -13.28 16.90
N ALA A 180 12.26 -14.21 17.47
CA ALA A 180 11.65 -14.00 18.77
C ALA A 180 12.65 -14.36 19.88
N LEU A 181 12.56 -13.63 21.00
CA LEU A 181 13.32 -13.99 22.21
C LEU A 181 12.89 -15.41 22.66
N PRO A 182 13.83 -16.28 23.08
CA PRO A 182 13.48 -17.58 23.62
C PRO A 182 12.42 -17.45 24.72
N ARG A 183 11.39 -18.30 24.68
CA ARG A 183 10.32 -18.29 25.68
C ARG A 183 10.91 -18.45 27.07
N THR A 184 10.47 -17.61 28.00
CA THR A 184 10.88 -17.70 29.41
C THR A 184 10.38 -19.01 30.00
N LEU A 185 11.31 -19.81 30.54
CA LEU A 185 10.97 -21.02 31.27
C LEU A 185 10.67 -20.65 32.73
N LEU A 186 9.41 -20.81 33.13
CA LEU A 186 8.98 -20.67 34.51
C LEU A 186 8.68 -22.06 35.07
N PRO A 187 9.06 -22.34 36.34
CA PRO A 187 8.62 -23.55 37.01
C PRO A 187 7.09 -23.52 37.22
N ASN A 188 6.46 -24.69 37.23
CA ASN A 188 5.01 -24.85 37.44
C ASN A 188 4.68 -25.65 38.72
N SER A 189 5.70 -26.01 39.50
CA SER A 189 5.56 -26.86 40.68
C SER A 189 6.59 -26.48 41.73
N LEU A 190 6.24 -26.70 43.00
CA LEU A 190 7.13 -26.44 44.13
C LEU A 190 8.33 -27.40 44.12
N PRO A 191 9.50 -26.95 44.61
CA PRO A 191 10.66 -27.83 44.78
C PRO A 191 10.32 -29.02 45.68
N ARG A 192 10.79 -30.21 45.27
CA ARG A 192 10.79 -31.36 46.16
C ARG A 192 11.68 -31.05 47.36
N LYS A 193 11.19 -31.33 48.58
CA LYS A 193 12.00 -31.24 49.80
C LYS A 193 13.22 -32.17 49.66
N MET A 194 14.41 -31.60 49.54
CA MET A 194 15.66 -32.34 49.48
C MET A 194 16.21 -32.57 50.89
N ASN A 195 16.99 -33.63 51.06
CA ASN A 195 17.69 -33.90 52.32
C ASN A 195 18.83 -32.91 52.51
N THR A 196 19.23 -32.67 53.76
CA THR A 196 20.38 -31.83 54.07
C THR A 196 21.63 -32.41 53.43
N VAL A 197 22.33 -31.58 52.64
CA VAL A 197 23.55 -31.97 51.93
C VAL A 197 24.67 -32.24 52.95
N SER A 198 25.47 -33.28 52.72
CA SER A 198 26.61 -33.60 53.59
C SER A 198 27.70 -32.52 53.47
N THR A 199 28.44 -32.29 54.55
CA THR A 199 29.42 -31.20 54.66
C THR A 199 30.52 -31.28 53.58
N GLY A 200 30.90 -32.49 53.16
CA GLY A 200 31.88 -32.69 52.10
C GLY A 200 31.38 -32.33 50.70
N VAL A 201 30.09 -32.57 50.41
CA VAL A 201 29.47 -32.19 49.13
C VAL A 201 29.21 -30.68 49.11
N ALA A 202 28.79 -30.09 50.23
CA ALA A 202 28.60 -28.64 50.33
C ALA A 202 29.88 -27.85 50.04
N ALA A 203 31.05 -28.38 50.42
CA ALA A 203 32.35 -27.74 50.19
C ALA A 203 32.80 -27.74 48.71
N SER A 204 32.37 -28.72 47.91
CA SER A 204 32.67 -28.80 46.46
C SER A 204 31.53 -28.32 45.57
N CYS A 205 30.43 -27.85 46.19
CA CYS A 205 29.23 -27.41 45.52
C CYS A 205 29.40 -25.98 44.99
N ALA A 206 29.22 -25.82 43.69
CA ALA A 206 29.23 -24.54 42.99
C ALA A 206 27.95 -24.41 42.16
N MET A 207 27.65 -23.20 41.67
CA MET A 207 26.43 -23.01 40.87
C MET A 207 26.39 -23.95 39.65
N HIS A 208 27.51 -24.21 38.99
CA HIS A 208 27.51 -25.04 37.77
C HIS A 208 27.24 -26.53 38.01
N ASN A 209 27.44 -27.07 39.23
CA ASN A 209 27.36 -28.52 39.48
C ASN A 209 26.17 -28.93 40.36
N CYS A 210 25.71 -28.06 41.25
CA CYS A 210 24.64 -28.36 42.19
C CYS A 210 23.34 -27.63 41.89
N PHE A 211 23.41 -26.53 41.12
CA PHE A 211 22.24 -25.70 40.88
C PHE A 211 21.44 -26.22 39.69
N ASP A 212 20.16 -26.43 39.90
CA ASP A 212 19.26 -26.93 38.86
C ASP A 212 18.77 -25.80 37.94
N HIS A 213 19.53 -25.55 36.87
CA HIS A 213 19.16 -24.58 35.85
C HIS A 213 17.94 -24.97 35.00
N SER A 214 17.46 -26.22 35.07
CA SER A 214 16.26 -26.64 34.33
C SER A 214 14.98 -25.98 34.86
N ARG A 215 14.93 -25.74 36.19
CA ARG A 215 13.85 -24.99 36.85
C ARG A 215 14.14 -23.49 36.93
N CYS A 216 15.41 -23.13 36.80
CA CYS A 216 15.95 -21.80 37.07
C CYS A 216 16.88 -21.35 35.93
N SER A 217 16.29 -21.05 34.77
CA SER A 217 17.06 -20.63 33.60
C SER A 217 17.64 -19.23 33.78
N LEU A 218 18.87 -19.04 33.31
CA LEU A 218 19.52 -17.73 33.22
C LEU A 218 18.75 -16.76 32.32
N THR A 219 18.05 -17.28 31.31
CA THR A 219 17.28 -16.47 30.35
C THR A 219 15.90 -16.05 30.87
N SER A 220 15.38 -16.68 31.92
CA SER A 220 14.06 -16.35 32.48
C SER A 220 14.12 -15.35 33.63
N GLY A 221 15.31 -14.86 33.99
CA GLY A 221 15.47 -13.78 34.94
C GLY A 221 15.20 -14.16 36.40
N PHE A 222 15.32 -15.43 36.79
CA PHE A 222 15.28 -15.87 38.20
C PHE A 222 14.15 -15.28 39.05
N PRO A 223 12.90 -15.72 38.84
CA PRO A 223 11.78 -15.31 39.70
C PRO A 223 12.03 -15.73 41.15
N VAL A 224 11.78 -14.81 42.09
CA VAL A 224 12.04 -14.94 43.52
C VAL A 224 10.73 -14.80 44.29
N TYR A 225 10.46 -15.73 45.20
CA TYR A 225 9.35 -15.64 46.13
C TYR A 225 9.87 -15.32 47.53
N LEU A 226 9.29 -14.29 48.16
CA LEU A 226 9.58 -13.88 49.52
C LEU A 226 8.49 -14.42 50.45
N TYR A 227 8.87 -15.22 51.44
CA TYR A 227 7.95 -15.64 52.49
C TYR A 227 7.63 -14.45 53.40
N ASP A 228 6.34 -14.25 53.67
CA ASP A 228 5.91 -13.22 54.62
C ASP A 228 6.33 -13.62 56.05
N PRO A 229 7.16 -12.83 56.75
CA PRO A 229 7.55 -13.13 58.13
C PRO A 229 6.38 -13.15 59.11
N ASP A 230 5.27 -12.48 58.80
CA ASP A 230 4.09 -12.44 59.67
C ASP A 230 3.28 -13.75 59.60
N GLU A 231 3.31 -14.46 58.46
CA GLU A 231 2.67 -15.76 58.29
C GLU A 231 3.63 -16.93 58.59
N HIS A 232 4.90 -16.78 58.23
CA HIS A 232 5.92 -17.84 58.28
C HIS A 232 7.09 -17.41 59.17
N ASN A 233 6.88 -17.36 60.48
CA ASN A 233 7.94 -17.05 61.44
C ASN A 233 8.85 -18.28 61.67
N VAL A 234 10.15 -18.10 61.44
CA VAL A 234 11.19 -19.14 61.59
C VAL A 234 11.93 -19.02 62.94
N GLN A 235 11.62 -18.01 63.75
CA GLN A 235 12.20 -17.79 65.07
C GLN A 235 11.49 -18.62 66.17
N ARG A 236 12.11 -18.67 67.35
CA ARG A 236 11.49 -19.30 68.54
C ARG A 236 10.25 -18.50 68.97
N THR A 237 9.28 -19.18 69.57
CA THR A 237 8.08 -18.55 70.15
C THR A 237 8.43 -17.40 71.10
N GLY A 238 7.88 -16.20 70.88
CA GLY A 238 8.10 -14.99 71.71
C GLY A 238 9.19 -14.04 71.21
N TYR A 239 9.76 -14.34 70.05
CA TYR A 239 10.75 -13.53 69.34
C TYR A 239 10.14 -13.05 68.03
N ASP A 240 10.18 -11.74 67.79
CA ASP A 240 9.76 -11.15 66.53
C ASP A 240 10.92 -10.41 65.86
N ILE A 241 10.90 -10.44 64.54
CA ILE A 241 11.81 -9.66 63.71
C ILE A 241 11.44 -8.19 63.86
N ASP A 242 12.44 -7.32 63.99
CA ASP A 242 12.26 -5.87 64.03
C ASP A 242 11.31 -5.38 62.90
N GLY A 243 10.27 -4.64 63.29
CA GLY A 243 9.26 -4.10 62.38
C GLY A 243 9.85 -3.16 61.32
N PHE A 244 10.98 -2.50 61.62
CA PHE A 244 11.71 -1.71 60.63
C PHE A 244 12.31 -2.57 59.52
N LEU A 245 12.88 -3.73 59.85
CA LEU A 245 13.42 -4.67 58.85
C LEU A 245 12.30 -5.25 58.00
N LYS A 246 11.17 -5.64 58.60
CA LYS A 246 9.99 -6.15 57.88
C LYS A 246 9.48 -5.15 56.85
N THR A 247 9.28 -3.89 57.26
CA THR A 247 8.75 -2.83 56.39
C THR A 247 9.74 -2.44 55.30
N THR A 248 11.02 -2.28 55.63
CA THR A 248 12.05 -1.91 54.67
C THR A 248 12.25 -2.97 53.59
N LEU A 249 12.26 -4.26 53.96
CA LEU A 249 12.36 -5.34 52.97
C LEU A 249 11.10 -5.43 52.12
N LYS A 250 9.90 -5.43 52.72
CA LYS A 250 8.63 -5.47 51.95
C LYS A 250 8.57 -4.32 50.93
N GLN A 251 8.99 -3.12 51.34
CA GLN A 251 9.02 -1.96 50.45
C GLN A 251 10.09 -2.07 49.35
N THR A 252 11.32 -2.48 49.68
CA THR A 252 12.42 -2.56 48.72
C THR A 252 12.23 -3.68 47.70
N LEU A 253 11.78 -4.84 48.17
CA LEU A 253 11.55 -6.02 47.36
C LEU A 253 10.23 -5.93 46.56
N GLY A 254 9.22 -5.20 47.07
CA GLY A 254 7.96 -5.02 46.37
C GLY A 254 8.05 -4.34 44.99
N TYR A 255 9.11 -3.56 44.73
CA TYR A 255 9.35 -2.90 43.44
C TYR A 255 10.24 -3.71 42.48
N ASN A 256 10.76 -4.86 42.90
CA ASN A 256 11.71 -5.63 42.09
C ASN A 256 10.97 -6.50 41.06
N ALA A 257 11.36 -6.39 39.77
CA ALA A 257 10.74 -7.14 38.68
C ALA A 257 10.94 -8.66 38.77
N HIS A 258 11.91 -9.12 39.58
CA HIS A 258 12.16 -10.53 39.81
C HIS A 258 11.22 -11.13 40.86
N ILE A 259 10.42 -10.33 41.57
CA ILE A 259 9.56 -10.87 42.63
C ILE A 259 8.23 -11.35 42.09
N VAL A 260 7.91 -12.60 42.42
CA VAL A 260 6.66 -13.26 42.06
C VAL A 260 5.77 -13.45 43.28
N ARG A 261 4.47 -13.35 43.07
CA ARG A 261 3.45 -13.58 44.12
C ARG A 261 3.09 -15.05 44.28
N ASP A 262 3.25 -15.83 43.21
CA ASP A 262 2.94 -17.26 43.20
C ASP A 262 4.22 -18.06 43.50
N PRO A 263 4.25 -18.85 44.59
CA PRO A 263 5.42 -19.65 44.93
C PRO A 263 5.70 -20.78 43.93
N THR A 264 4.73 -21.16 43.09
CA THR A 264 4.94 -22.22 42.06
C THR A 264 5.76 -21.74 40.88
N GLN A 265 5.70 -20.45 40.58
CA GLN A 265 6.44 -19.78 39.50
C GLN A 265 7.82 -19.29 39.95
N ALA A 266 8.15 -19.46 41.23
CA ALA A 266 9.41 -19.03 41.80
C ALA A 266 10.51 -20.08 41.62
N CYS A 267 11.71 -19.58 41.33
CA CYS A 267 12.93 -20.37 41.29
C CYS A 267 13.66 -20.29 42.64
N ILE A 268 13.78 -19.07 43.18
CA ILE A 268 14.48 -18.81 44.44
C ILE A 268 13.45 -18.47 45.51
N TYR A 269 13.69 -18.97 46.71
CA TYR A 269 12.85 -18.73 47.87
C TYR A 269 13.67 -17.98 48.91
N LEU A 270 13.19 -16.81 49.32
CA LEU A 270 13.81 -15.99 50.36
C LEU A 270 13.01 -16.11 51.65
N VAL A 271 13.72 -16.40 52.73
CA VAL A 271 13.21 -16.43 54.09
C VAL A 271 14.02 -15.43 54.88
N LEU A 272 13.33 -14.56 55.61
CA LEU A 272 13.99 -13.60 56.48
C LEU A 272 14.37 -14.27 57.80
N VAL A 273 15.67 -14.28 58.11
CA VAL A 273 16.20 -14.73 59.40
C VAL A 273 16.99 -13.57 59.98
N GLY A 274 16.46 -12.94 61.02
CA GLY A 274 17.06 -11.75 61.65
C GLY A 274 17.26 -11.92 63.16
N GLU A 275 18.02 -10.99 63.75
CA GLU A 275 18.04 -10.80 65.20
C GLU A 275 16.64 -10.45 65.67
N ALA A 276 16.25 -11.09 66.77
CA ALA A 276 14.90 -11.02 67.28
C ALA A 276 14.91 -10.27 68.60
N LEU A 277 14.08 -9.24 68.70
CA LEU A 277 13.84 -8.58 69.97
C LEU A 277 12.74 -9.34 70.70
N LEU A 278 12.89 -9.47 72.02
CA LEU A 278 11.84 -10.05 72.84
C LEU A 278 10.60 -9.15 72.71
N GLU A 279 9.44 -9.74 72.44
CA GLU A 279 8.20 -9.00 72.16
C GLU A 279 7.82 -8.01 73.30
N GLN A 280 8.26 -8.30 74.53
CA GLN A 280 8.10 -7.43 75.70
C GLN A 280 8.96 -6.15 75.64
N ASP A 281 10.15 -6.19 75.04
CA ASP A 281 11.04 -5.04 74.91
C ASP A 281 10.58 -4.09 73.77
N LEU A 282 9.93 -4.63 72.73
CA LEU A 282 9.30 -3.84 71.66
C LEU A 282 8.14 -2.97 72.19
N LEU A 283 7.30 -3.53 73.05
CA LEU A 283 6.21 -2.80 73.71
C LEU A 283 6.75 -1.74 74.70
N ARG A 284 7.83 -2.07 75.42
CA ARG A 284 8.48 -1.14 76.35
C ARG A 284 9.14 0.04 75.65
N ASN A 285 9.83 -0.19 74.54
CA ASN A 285 10.50 0.88 73.78
C ASN A 285 9.51 1.85 73.11
N ASN A 286 8.37 1.35 72.60
CA ASN A 286 7.32 2.22 72.07
C ASN A 286 6.66 3.08 73.16
N SER A 287 6.59 2.61 74.41
CA SER A 287 6.06 3.41 75.54
C SER A 287 6.98 4.54 76.00
N ILE A 288 8.30 4.39 75.80
CA ILE A 288 9.30 5.38 76.21
C ILE A 288 9.38 6.56 75.23
N CYS A 289 9.18 6.31 73.93
CA CYS A 289 9.13 7.38 72.91
C CYS A 289 7.82 8.18 72.89
N GLY A 290 6.73 7.66 73.48
CA GLY A 290 5.45 8.37 73.62
C GLY A 290 5.37 9.38 74.79
N SER A 291 6.42 9.49 75.60
CA SER A 291 6.40 10.28 76.85
C SER A 291 7.28 11.55 76.82
N ARG A 292 7.69 12.01 75.62
CA ARG A 292 8.28 13.34 75.41
C ARG A 292 7.49 14.09 74.35
N GLY A 293 6.29 14.53 74.75
CA GLY A 293 5.63 15.70 74.20
C GLY A 293 6.07 16.94 74.97
#